data_AF-A0A9E7JTW0-F1
#
_entry.id   AF-A0A9E7JTW0-F1
#
_cell.length_a   1.000
_cell.length_b   1.000
_cell.length_c   1.000
_cell.angle_alpha   90.00
_cell.angle_beta   90.00
_cell.angle_gamma   90.00
#
_symmetry.space_group_name_H-M   'P 1'
#
loop_
_entity.id
_entity.type
_entity.pdbx_description
1 polymer ?
#
loop_
_entity_poly.entity_id
_entity_poly.type
_entity_poly.pdbx_seq_one_letter_code
_entity_poly.pdbx_strand_id
1 'polypeptide(L)'
;MGKTSYVRLKGSRQFRQRLLLATLSSTPILVEDIRSDDTSPGLQPHEVSLLRLIEKVSDDCTVEINETGITNDSKDSSVDTFRTTTLHMLKRFGVPLEGLMLKIESRGAPPLGGGEVVLGVPIVPNSLTAAHWVDEGMVKSIRGVTFSTRVSPQIANRMIYAARGVFNRFIPDVHIFTDHRSGPAGGRSPGYGLSLVAETTSGCLISTDVAVNYPKADETDVMEDSEEKPDMLPPEDVGVQAASTLLGEIEQGGVVDSTHQGLLFLLCALCPPDVSKVRVGMLTPYGIETLRNIRDFLGVKFVIKPDPTTNTVILKCVGCGMKNLSRKIA
;
A
#
# COMPACT_ATOMS: atom_id res chain seq x y z
N MET A 1 35.80 -20.63 10.27
CA MET A 1 34.61 -20.02 9.63
C MET A 1 33.46 -20.17 10.61
N GLY A 2 33.04 -19.09 11.27
CA GLY A 2 31.91 -19.14 12.20
C GLY A 2 30.62 -19.48 11.46
N LYS A 3 29.76 -20.33 12.02
CA LYS A 3 28.42 -20.60 11.46
C LYS A 3 27.67 -19.27 11.43
N THR A 4 27.43 -18.69 10.25
CA THR A 4 26.51 -17.57 10.09
C THR A 4 25.14 -18.04 10.58
N SER A 5 24.68 -17.49 11.71
CA SER A 5 23.36 -17.78 12.25
C SER A 5 22.33 -17.08 11.38
N TYR A 6 21.41 -17.83 10.78
CA TYR A 6 20.32 -17.29 9.99
C TYR A 6 18.98 -17.70 10.59
N VAL A 7 17.99 -16.82 10.48
CA VAL A 7 16.59 -17.14 10.82
C VAL A 7 15.99 -17.93 9.67
N ARG A 8 15.55 -19.16 9.95
CA ARG A 8 14.88 -20.02 8.97
C ARG A 8 13.40 -19.68 8.90
N LEU A 9 12.91 -19.41 7.69
CA LEU A 9 11.51 -19.14 7.39
C LEU A 9 11.05 -20.11 6.30
N LYS A 10 9.74 -20.33 6.22
CA LYS A 10 9.14 -21.20 5.20
C LYS A 10 8.13 -20.43 4.34
N GLY A 11 8.10 -20.78 3.06
CA GLY A 11 7.13 -20.29 2.07
C GLY A 11 7.29 -18.83 1.66
N SER A 12 6.51 -18.43 0.64
CA SER A 12 6.52 -17.09 0.04
C SER A 12 5.61 -16.07 0.75
N ARG A 13 4.86 -16.48 1.78
CA ARG A 13 3.92 -15.57 2.47
C ARG A 13 4.66 -14.39 3.09
N GLN A 14 4.19 -13.17 2.80
CA GLN A 14 4.77 -11.91 3.28
C GLN A 14 6.27 -11.75 2.97
N PHE A 15 6.72 -12.30 1.85
CA PHE A 15 8.12 -12.22 1.40
C PHE A 15 8.68 -10.79 1.46
N ARG A 16 7.93 -9.80 0.94
CA ARG A 16 8.31 -8.38 0.94
C ARG A 16 8.63 -7.85 2.33
N GLN A 17 7.78 -8.15 3.31
CA GLN A 17 7.90 -7.67 4.68
C GLN A 17 9.02 -8.38 5.45
N ARG A 18 9.16 -9.70 5.27
CA ARG A 18 10.23 -10.48 5.90
C ARG A 18 11.60 -10.00 5.43
N LEU A 19 11.72 -9.72 4.13
CA LEU A 19 12.95 -9.20 3.54
C LEU A 19 13.27 -7.78 4.06
N LEU A 20 12.27 -6.89 4.09
CA LEU A 20 12.43 -5.55 4.66
C LEU A 20 12.88 -5.60 6.12
N LEU A 21 12.23 -6.41 6.95
CA LEU A 21 12.59 -6.56 8.37
C LEU A 21 13.98 -7.16 8.54
N ALA A 22 14.36 -8.16 7.73
CA ALA A 22 15.69 -8.74 7.74
C ALA A 22 16.78 -7.71 7.40
N THR A 23 16.53 -6.85 6.41
CA THR A 23 17.44 -5.75 6.04
C THR A 23 17.55 -4.75 7.19
N LEU A 24 16.43 -4.30 7.75
CA LEU A 24 16.40 -3.32 8.85
C LEU A 24 17.06 -3.87 10.14
N SER A 25 16.83 -5.13 10.47
CA SER A 25 17.40 -5.78 11.66
C SER A 25 18.81 -6.37 11.41
N SER A 26 19.37 -6.21 10.21
CA SER A 26 20.64 -6.83 9.81
C SER A 26 20.71 -8.32 10.15
N THR A 27 19.57 -9.02 10.03
CA THR A 27 19.43 -10.42 10.43
C THR A 27 19.40 -11.28 9.16
N PRO A 28 20.41 -12.13 8.93
CA PRO A 28 20.42 -13.04 7.79
C PRO A 28 19.21 -13.98 7.86
N ILE A 29 18.47 -14.12 6.77
CA ILE A 29 17.34 -15.06 6.66
C ILE A 29 17.63 -16.13 5.62
N LEU A 30 17.08 -17.32 5.84
CA LEU A 30 16.97 -18.38 4.85
C LEU A 30 15.48 -18.71 4.70
N VAL A 31 14.94 -18.54 3.50
CA VAL A 31 13.55 -18.89 3.17
C VAL A 31 13.55 -20.20 2.39
N GLU A 32 13.02 -21.25 3.00
CA GLU A 32 12.87 -22.59 2.42
C GLU A 32 11.44 -22.80 1.90
N ASP A 33 11.22 -23.83 1.08
CA ASP A 33 9.88 -24.27 0.62
C ASP A 33 9.05 -23.16 -0.07
N ILE A 34 9.71 -22.33 -0.90
CA ILE A 34 9.01 -21.28 -1.67
C ILE A 34 8.21 -21.97 -2.79
N ARG A 35 6.89 -22.11 -2.57
CA ARG A 35 5.96 -22.72 -3.54
C ARG A 35 6.39 -24.13 -3.97
N SER A 36 6.94 -24.92 -3.06
CA SER A 36 7.45 -26.27 -3.38
C SER A 36 6.39 -27.19 -4.00
N ASP A 37 5.13 -26.95 -3.65
CA ASP A 37 3.98 -27.79 -4.02
C ASP A 37 3.16 -27.19 -5.16
N ASP A 38 3.53 -26.00 -5.67
CA ASP A 38 2.82 -25.33 -6.76
C ASP A 38 3.29 -25.85 -8.14
N THR A 39 2.45 -25.68 -9.17
CA THR A 39 2.80 -26.01 -10.57
C THR A 39 4.02 -25.23 -11.08
N SER A 40 4.19 -24.00 -10.59
CA SER A 40 5.35 -23.14 -10.84
C SER A 40 6.13 -22.89 -9.54
N PRO A 41 7.03 -23.80 -9.15
CA PRO A 41 7.74 -23.69 -7.88
C PRO A 41 8.80 -22.59 -7.88
N GLY A 42 9.16 -22.10 -6.69
CA GLY A 42 10.21 -21.11 -6.50
C GLY A 42 9.73 -19.65 -6.51
N LEU A 43 10.68 -18.74 -6.73
CA LEU A 43 10.46 -17.29 -6.72
C LEU A 43 9.74 -16.83 -7.99
N GLN A 44 8.79 -15.92 -7.81
CA GLN A 44 8.08 -15.29 -8.92
C GLN A 44 8.90 -14.14 -9.51
N PRO A 45 8.70 -13.76 -10.79
CA PRO A 45 9.47 -12.68 -11.43
C PRO A 45 9.45 -11.35 -10.67
N HIS A 46 8.32 -11.01 -10.04
CA HIS A 46 8.20 -9.80 -9.22
C HIS A 46 8.98 -9.86 -7.90
N GLU A 47 9.15 -11.05 -7.31
CA GLU A 47 9.96 -11.26 -6.11
C GLU A 47 11.45 -11.15 -6.42
N VAL A 48 11.88 -11.69 -7.57
CA VAL A 48 13.27 -11.52 -8.08
C VAL A 48 13.56 -10.04 -8.35
N SER A 49 12.60 -9.32 -8.94
CA SER A 49 12.72 -7.89 -9.19
C SER A 49 12.83 -7.08 -7.89
N LEU A 50 12.09 -7.47 -6.85
CA LEU A 50 12.20 -6.87 -5.52
C LEU A 50 13.58 -7.10 -4.89
N LEU A 51 14.15 -8.30 -5.00
CA LEU A 51 15.49 -8.60 -4.50
C LEU A 51 16.54 -7.69 -5.16
N ARG A 52 16.46 -7.54 -6.50
CA ARG A 52 17.34 -6.63 -7.26
C ARG A 52 17.13 -5.17 -6.86
N LEU A 53 15.89 -4.77 -6.58
CA LEU A 53 15.59 -3.41 -6.11
C LEU A 53 16.25 -3.16 -4.75
N ILE A 54 16.14 -4.09 -3.81
CA ILE A 54 16.76 -3.94 -2.49
C ILE A 54 18.28 -3.91 -2.60
N GLU A 55 18.89 -4.73 -3.47
CA GLU A 55 20.31 -4.65 -3.77
C GLU A 55 20.73 -3.25 -4.27
N LYS A 56 19.95 -2.66 -5.19
CA LYS A 56 20.20 -1.30 -5.71
C LYS A 56 19.95 -0.19 -4.71
N VAL A 57 18.99 -0.37 -3.80
CA VAL A 57 18.58 0.65 -2.83
C VAL A 57 19.46 0.66 -1.59
N SER A 58 20.16 -0.44 -1.32
CA SER A 58 20.93 -0.61 -0.09
C SER A 58 22.29 0.11 -0.07
N ASP A 59 22.55 1.07 -0.98
CA ASP A 59 23.42 2.24 -0.75
C ASP A 59 23.20 3.36 -1.81
N ASP A 60 22.95 4.60 -1.35
CA ASP A 60 22.70 5.87 -2.09
C ASP A 60 21.66 5.84 -3.24
N CYS A 61 20.36 5.73 -2.91
CA CYS A 61 19.31 5.47 -3.90
C CYS A 61 18.40 6.65 -4.29
N THR A 62 18.22 6.83 -5.60
CA THR A 62 17.03 7.41 -6.22
C THR A 62 16.30 6.27 -6.93
N VAL A 63 15.01 6.05 -6.63
CA VAL A 63 14.23 4.93 -7.18
C VAL A 63 13.45 5.37 -8.41
N GLU A 64 13.85 4.85 -9.56
CA GLU A 64 13.14 4.99 -10.84
C GLU A 64 12.64 3.60 -11.29
N ILE A 65 11.33 3.48 -11.55
CA ILE A 65 10.70 2.22 -11.97
C ILE A 65 10.33 2.36 -13.46
N ASN A 66 11.08 1.69 -14.35
CA ASN A 66 10.98 1.85 -15.81
C ASN A 66 10.03 0.85 -16.51
N GLU A 67 9.46 1.33 -17.64
CA GLU A 67 8.81 0.74 -18.83
C GLU A 67 7.90 -0.50 -18.76
N THR A 68 7.84 -1.27 -17.67
CA THR A 68 6.94 -2.44 -17.53
C THR A 68 6.07 -2.38 -16.27
N GLY A 69 6.15 -1.29 -15.50
CA GLY A 69 5.38 -1.13 -14.27
C GLY A 69 3.87 -1.11 -14.50
N ILE A 70 3.14 -1.91 -13.72
CA ILE A 70 1.70 -1.75 -13.52
C ILE A 70 1.53 -0.75 -12.36
N THR A 71 0.80 0.35 -12.60
CA THR A 71 0.62 1.43 -11.63
C THR A 71 -0.64 1.26 -10.78
N ASN A 72 -1.58 0.45 -11.26
CA ASN A 72 -2.87 0.19 -10.64
C ASN A 72 -3.34 -1.21 -11.02
N ASP A 73 -3.72 -2.03 -10.05
CA ASP A 73 -4.42 -3.28 -10.28
C ASP A 73 -5.52 -3.46 -9.22
N SER A 74 -6.17 -4.63 -9.19
CA SER A 74 -7.24 -4.92 -8.24
C SER A 74 -6.76 -5.54 -6.92
N LYS A 75 -5.44 -5.65 -6.68
CA LYS A 75 -4.86 -6.42 -5.57
C LYS A 75 -3.92 -5.59 -4.70
N ASP A 76 -3.05 -4.81 -5.31
CA ASP A 76 -2.09 -3.93 -4.65
C ASP A 76 -2.65 -2.49 -4.54
N SER A 77 -2.20 -1.75 -3.53
CA SER A 77 -2.56 -0.33 -3.36
C SER A 77 -2.10 0.51 -4.54
N SER A 78 -2.93 1.47 -4.95
CA SER A 78 -2.59 2.33 -6.07
C SER A 78 -1.48 3.33 -5.77
N VAL A 79 -0.85 3.84 -6.83
CA VAL A 79 0.07 4.98 -6.75
C VAL A 79 -0.60 6.25 -6.19
N ASP A 80 -1.92 6.39 -6.35
CA ASP A 80 -2.68 7.53 -5.84
C ASP A 80 -2.90 7.42 -4.32
N THR A 81 -3.30 6.24 -3.84
CA THR A 81 -3.38 5.92 -2.41
C THR A 81 -2.03 6.06 -1.75
N PHE A 82 -0.96 5.57 -2.37
CA PHE A 82 0.38 5.73 -1.82
C PHE A 82 0.75 7.22 -1.67
N ARG A 83 0.52 8.01 -2.71
CA ARG A 83 0.83 9.46 -2.69
C ARG A 83 0.04 10.21 -1.62
N THR A 84 -1.23 9.85 -1.42
CA THR A 84 -2.15 10.59 -0.54
C THR A 84 -2.12 10.08 0.90
N THR A 85 -2.33 8.78 1.10
CA THR A 85 -2.42 8.14 2.43
C THR A 85 -1.04 7.78 2.98
N THR A 86 -0.21 7.05 2.20
CA THR A 86 1.08 6.56 2.70
C THR A 86 2.04 7.70 3.03
N LEU A 87 2.21 8.67 2.13
CA LEU A 87 3.10 9.82 2.39
C LEU A 87 2.63 10.66 3.59
N HIS A 88 1.31 10.83 3.76
CA HIS A 88 0.76 11.53 4.94
C HIS A 88 1.05 10.77 6.24
N MET A 89 0.98 9.44 6.23
CA MET A 89 1.38 8.63 7.37
C MET A 89 2.88 8.78 7.67
N LEU A 90 3.76 8.73 6.66
CA LEU A 90 5.20 8.95 6.85
C LEU A 90 5.52 10.31 7.47
N LYS A 91 4.84 11.37 7.01
CA LYS A 91 4.95 12.72 7.59
C LYS A 91 4.65 12.72 9.09
N ARG A 92 3.63 11.99 9.53
CA ARG A 92 3.26 11.88 10.95
C ARG A 92 4.31 11.20 11.82
N PHE A 93 5.08 10.29 11.25
CA PHE A 93 6.22 9.66 11.93
C PHE A 93 7.51 10.49 11.84
N GLY A 94 7.44 11.73 11.36
CA GLY A 94 8.56 12.67 11.34
C GLY A 94 9.45 12.60 10.10
N VAL A 95 9.00 11.95 9.02
CA VAL A 95 9.71 11.99 7.73
C VAL A 95 9.60 13.42 7.16
N PRO A 96 10.73 14.07 6.80
CA PRO A 96 10.71 15.41 6.23
C PRO A 96 9.85 15.50 4.97
N LEU A 97 9.17 16.63 4.78
CA LEU A 97 8.41 16.90 3.56
C LEU A 97 9.31 17.23 2.37
N GLU A 98 10.45 17.87 2.64
CA GLU A 98 11.42 18.23 1.62
C GLU A 98 12.04 16.96 1.03
N GLY A 99 11.81 16.72 -0.26
CA GLY A 99 12.25 15.51 -0.96
C GLY A 99 11.30 14.31 -0.86
N LEU A 100 10.23 14.38 -0.07
CA LEU A 100 9.21 13.32 -0.01
C LEU A 100 8.15 13.56 -1.10
N MET A 101 8.26 12.83 -2.21
CA MET A 101 7.36 12.99 -3.34
C MET A 101 7.17 11.70 -4.12
N LEU A 102 5.96 11.51 -4.67
CA LEU A 102 5.68 10.50 -5.69
C LEU A 102 5.11 11.20 -6.92
N LYS A 103 5.89 11.23 -8.00
CA LYS A 103 5.48 11.79 -9.30
C LYS A 103 5.11 10.66 -10.24
N ILE A 104 3.94 10.79 -10.87
CA ILE A 104 3.45 9.86 -11.89
C ILE A 104 3.74 10.48 -13.25
N GLU A 105 4.75 9.99 -13.95
CA GLU A 105 5.11 10.46 -15.30
C GLU A 105 4.15 9.87 -16.33
N SER A 106 3.97 8.55 -16.27
CA SER A 106 3.05 7.79 -17.10
C SER A 106 2.30 6.74 -16.27
N ARG A 107 1.08 6.41 -16.68
CA ARG A 107 0.27 5.35 -16.05
C ARG A 107 0.35 4.07 -16.86
N GLY A 108 0.31 2.92 -16.19
CA GLY A 108 0.35 1.61 -16.83
C GLY A 108 -0.69 0.69 -16.23
N ALA A 109 -1.74 0.37 -16.99
CA ALA A 109 -2.70 -0.65 -16.60
C ALA A 109 -2.19 -2.06 -16.98
N PRO A 110 -2.61 -3.12 -16.27
CA PRO A 110 -2.41 -4.48 -16.76
C PRO A 110 -3.15 -4.69 -18.10
N PRO A 111 -2.74 -5.68 -18.91
CA PRO A 111 -1.65 -6.63 -18.69
C PRO A 111 -0.26 -6.13 -19.11
N LEU A 112 -0.15 -5.16 -20.03
CA LEU A 112 1.14 -4.76 -20.61
C LEU A 112 1.87 -3.68 -19.80
N GLY A 113 1.19 -3.02 -18.86
CA GLY A 113 1.78 -1.99 -18.00
C GLY A 113 2.30 -0.79 -18.79
N GLY A 114 3.54 -0.40 -18.51
CA GLY A 114 4.21 0.72 -19.16
C GLY A 114 4.00 2.06 -18.46
N GLY A 115 3.75 2.04 -17.15
CA GLY A 115 3.75 3.23 -16.32
C GLY A 115 5.09 3.48 -15.66
N GLU A 116 5.36 4.74 -15.40
CA GLU A 116 6.61 5.24 -14.83
C GLU A 116 6.29 6.19 -13.68
N VAL A 117 6.94 5.92 -12.55
CA VAL A 117 6.82 6.73 -11.34
C VAL A 117 8.19 7.06 -10.77
N VAL A 118 8.33 8.27 -10.28
CA VAL A 118 9.53 8.75 -9.60
C VAL A 118 9.19 8.92 -8.12
N LEU A 119 9.85 8.15 -7.27
CA LEU A 119 9.71 8.20 -5.82
C LEU A 119 10.94 8.87 -5.20
N GLY A 120 10.73 10.01 -4.59
CA GLY A 120 11.68 10.65 -3.68
C GLY A 120 11.29 10.36 -2.24
N VAL A 121 12.23 9.83 -1.45
CA VAL A 121 12.09 9.71 0.00
C VAL A 121 13.34 10.31 0.65
N PRO A 122 13.22 11.33 1.49
CA PRO A 122 14.38 11.96 2.10
C PRO A 122 14.96 11.07 3.19
N ILE A 123 16.25 11.27 3.44
CA ILE A 123 16.94 10.59 4.52
C ILE A 123 16.37 11.10 5.85
N VAL A 124 15.86 10.18 6.67
CA VAL A 124 15.43 10.49 8.04
C VAL A 124 16.70 10.77 8.87
N PRO A 125 16.86 11.99 9.44
CA PRO A 125 18.15 12.43 9.97
C PRO A 125 18.58 11.72 11.26
N ASN A 126 17.62 11.32 12.12
CA ASN A 126 17.90 10.69 13.41
C ASN A 126 17.08 9.39 13.58
N SER A 127 15.78 9.54 13.84
CA SER A 127 14.84 8.46 14.10
C SER A 127 13.42 8.90 13.73
N LEU A 128 12.52 7.94 13.62
CA LEU A 128 11.09 8.23 13.55
C LEU A 128 10.59 8.81 14.89
N THR A 129 9.37 9.31 14.90
CA THR A 129 8.70 9.85 16.09
C THR A 129 7.59 8.93 16.54
N ALA A 130 7.56 8.58 17.83
CA ALA A 130 6.49 7.77 18.40
C ALA A 130 5.14 8.48 18.25
N ALA A 131 4.11 7.74 17.84
CA ALA A 131 2.81 8.29 17.53
C ALA A 131 1.77 7.96 18.60
N HIS A 132 1.08 8.98 19.12
CA HIS A 132 -0.17 8.82 19.87
C HIS A 132 -1.35 9.15 18.97
N TRP A 133 -1.90 8.13 18.30
CA TRP A 133 -2.89 8.29 17.24
C TRP A 133 -4.12 7.43 17.51
N VAL A 134 -5.01 7.97 18.34
CA VAL A 134 -6.16 7.25 18.90
C VAL A 134 -7.49 7.89 18.49
N ASP A 135 -7.47 9.19 18.17
CA ASP A 135 -8.66 9.94 17.79
C ASP A 135 -8.95 9.77 16.29
N GLU A 136 -10.08 9.12 15.99
CA GLU A 136 -10.54 8.84 14.63
C GLU A 136 -11.17 10.08 13.99
N GLY A 137 -11.79 10.95 14.81
CA GLY A 137 -12.57 12.08 14.34
C GLY A 137 -13.80 11.67 13.52
N MET A 138 -14.50 12.67 12.98
CA MET A 138 -15.61 12.47 12.05
C MET A 138 -15.13 12.68 10.61
N VAL A 139 -15.68 11.92 9.65
CA VAL A 139 -15.41 12.17 8.22
C VAL A 139 -15.94 13.56 7.85
N LYS A 140 -15.03 14.47 7.46
CA LYS A 140 -15.40 15.83 7.06
C LYS A 140 -15.57 15.98 5.55
N SER A 141 -14.83 15.18 4.77
CA SER A 141 -14.79 15.34 3.33
C SER A 141 -14.24 14.09 2.65
N ILE A 142 -14.67 13.82 1.41
CA ILE A 142 -14.12 12.75 0.57
C ILE A 142 -13.36 13.37 -0.59
N ARG A 143 -12.15 12.86 -0.80
CA ARG A 143 -11.28 13.17 -1.93
C ARG A 143 -11.07 11.91 -2.75
N GLY A 144 -10.61 12.05 -3.98
CA GLY A 144 -10.25 10.90 -4.78
C GLY A 144 -9.60 11.27 -6.10
N VAL A 145 -9.10 10.26 -6.79
CA VAL A 145 -8.57 10.35 -8.14
C VAL A 145 -9.14 9.19 -8.94
N THR A 146 -9.89 9.50 -9.99
CA THR A 146 -10.15 8.53 -11.06
C THR A 146 -9.01 8.59 -12.05
N PHE A 147 -8.50 7.43 -12.45
CA PHE A 147 -7.58 7.35 -13.58
C PHE A 147 -8.25 6.66 -14.76
N SER A 148 -7.84 7.05 -15.97
CA SER A 148 -8.22 6.36 -17.20
C SER A 148 -7.07 6.42 -18.20
N THR A 149 -6.68 5.26 -18.72
CA THR A 149 -5.60 5.10 -19.69
C THR A 149 -6.13 4.46 -20.95
N ARG A 150 -5.80 5.02 -22.13
CA ARG A 150 -6.19 4.49 -23.46
C ARG A 150 -7.68 4.13 -23.62
N VAL A 151 -8.56 4.84 -22.89
CA VAL A 151 -10.02 4.70 -22.98
C VAL A 151 -10.68 6.08 -23.04
N SER A 152 -11.98 6.17 -23.31
CA SER A 152 -12.67 7.46 -23.36
C SER A 152 -12.63 8.18 -22.00
N PRO A 153 -12.33 9.50 -21.96
CA PRO A 153 -12.41 10.30 -20.72
C PRO A 153 -13.80 10.27 -20.07
N GLN A 154 -14.86 9.98 -20.84
CA GLN A 154 -16.23 9.86 -20.33
C GLN A 154 -16.37 8.76 -19.27
N ILE A 155 -15.52 7.73 -19.31
CA ILE A 155 -15.50 6.65 -18.31
C ILE A 155 -15.17 7.19 -16.92
N ALA A 156 -14.22 8.13 -16.81
CA ALA A 156 -13.90 8.78 -15.55
C ALA A 156 -15.10 9.55 -14.97
N ASN A 157 -15.81 10.29 -15.83
CA ASN A 157 -17.00 11.05 -15.42
C ASN A 157 -18.14 10.13 -14.93
N ARG A 158 -18.33 8.98 -15.59
CA ARG A 158 -19.33 7.97 -15.19
C ARG A 158 -19.01 7.38 -13.81
N MET A 159 -17.74 7.03 -13.55
CA MET A 159 -17.28 6.58 -12.22
C MET A 159 -17.54 7.64 -11.14
N ILE A 160 -17.20 8.91 -11.41
CA ILE A 160 -17.40 10.01 -10.46
C ILE A 160 -18.89 10.20 -10.15
N TYR A 161 -19.75 10.19 -11.17
CA TYR A 161 -21.18 10.34 -10.99
C TYR A 161 -21.77 9.22 -10.11
N ALA A 162 -21.38 7.98 -10.39
CA ALA A 162 -21.80 6.82 -9.61
C ALA A 162 -21.34 6.89 -8.14
N ALA A 163 -20.06 7.19 -7.89
CA ALA A 163 -19.52 7.33 -6.54
C ALA A 163 -20.20 8.47 -5.75
N ARG A 164 -20.41 9.64 -6.40
CA ARG A 164 -21.11 10.77 -5.78
C ARG A 164 -22.59 10.46 -5.50
N GLY A 165 -23.24 9.65 -6.34
CA GLY A 165 -24.61 9.19 -6.12
C GLY A 165 -24.79 8.43 -4.80
N VAL A 166 -23.73 7.76 -4.33
CA VAL A 166 -23.68 7.10 -3.02
C VAL A 166 -23.37 8.12 -1.92
N PHE A 167 -22.26 8.87 -2.04
CA PHE A 167 -21.77 9.73 -0.96
C PHE A 167 -22.63 10.96 -0.66
N ASN A 168 -23.28 11.55 -1.68
CA ASN A 168 -24.09 12.76 -1.50
C ASN A 168 -25.30 12.55 -0.56
N ARG A 169 -25.64 11.29 -0.23
CA ARG A 169 -26.65 10.95 0.78
C ARG A 169 -26.15 11.21 2.22
N PHE A 170 -24.83 11.22 2.41
CA PHE A 170 -24.18 11.36 3.71
C PHE A 170 -23.47 12.70 3.84
N ILE A 171 -22.65 13.07 2.86
CA ILE A 171 -21.88 14.33 2.88
C ILE A 171 -21.89 15.02 1.51
N PRO A 172 -22.00 16.35 1.45
CA PRO A 172 -21.95 17.10 0.20
C PRO A 172 -20.52 17.38 -0.30
N ASP A 173 -19.53 17.41 0.62
CA ASP A 173 -18.13 17.72 0.28
C ASP A 173 -17.40 16.48 -0.27
N VAL A 174 -17.62 16.22 -1.56
CA VAL A 174 -17.03 15.12 -2.31
C VAL A 174 -16.35 15.66 -3.58
N HIS A 175 -15.03 15.57 -3.62
CA HIS A 175 -14.21 16.06 -4.73
C HIS A 175 -13.31 14.96 -5.29
N ILE A 176 -13.59 14.51 -6.51
CA ILE A 176 -12.83 13.46 -7.18
C ILE A 176 -12.17 14.06 -8.43
N PHE A 177 -10.85 13.97 -8.51
CA PHE A 177 -10.05 14.49 -9.63
C PHE A 177 -9.99 13.46 -10.77
N THR A 178 -9.96 13.95 -12.01
CA THR A 178 -9.78 13.11 -13.20
C THR A 178 -8.33 13.15 -13.68
N ASP A 179 -7.66 12.00 -13.72
CA ASP A 179 -6.35 11.82 -14.34
C ASP A 179 -6.50 10.93 -15.59
N HIS A 180 -6.86 11.57 -16.70
CA HIS A 180 -6.96 10.90 -18.00
C HIS A 180 -5.62 11.00 -18.74
N ARG A 181 -5.09 9.85 -19.18
CA ARG A 181 -3.84 9.77 -19.95
C ARG A 181 -4.04 9.01 -21.26
N SER A 182 -3.63 9.64 -22.35
CA SER A 182 -3.66 9.09 -23.71
C SER A 182 -2.26 9.03 -24.33
N GLY A 183 -2.10 8.23 -25.39
CA GLY A 183 -0.81 8.09 -26.07
C GLY A 183 0.26 7.44 -25.19
N PRO A 184 1.55 7.86 -25.30
CA PRO A 184 2.64 7.28 -24.52
C PRO A 184 2.46 7.41 -22.99
N ALA A 185 1.87 8.51 -22.52
CA ALA A 185 1.65 8.76 -21.09
C ALA A 185 0.57 7.84 -20.47
N GLY A 186 -0.26 7.19 -21.29
CA GLY A 186 -1.27 6.22 -20.86
C GLY A 186 -0.78 4.78 -20.90
N GLY A 187 0.53 4.55 -20.98
CA GLY A 187 1.12 3.21 -20.96
C GLY A 187 0.76 2.40 -22.18
N ARG A 188 0.69 1.07 -22.04
CA ARG A 188 0.51 0.13 -23.16
C ARG A 188 -0.86 -0.53 -23.20
N SER A 189 -1.62 -0.49 -22.11
CA SER A 189 -2.94 -1.13 -22.00
C SER A 189 -4.05 -0.15 -21.64
N PRO A 190 -5.29 -0.39 -22.14
CA PRO A 190 -6.46 0.29 -21.62
C PRO A 190 -6.65 -0.06 -20.14
N GLY A 191 -7.19 0.87 -19.38
CA GLY A 191 -7.52 0.64 -17.97
C GLY A 191 -8.19 1.85 -17.35
N TYR A 192 -8.96 1.61 -16.30
CA TYR A 192 -9.56 2.66 -15.50
C TYR A 192 -9.74 2.16 -14.07
N GLY A 193 -9.88 3.12 -13.17
CA GLY A 193 -10.13 2.83 -11.77
C GLY A 193 -10.32 4.11 -10.98
N LEU A 194 -10.65 3.92 -9.72
CA LEU A 194 -11.00 4.96 -8.80
C LEU A 194 -10.31 4.68 -7.46
N SER A 195 -9.58 5.68 -7.01
CA SER A 195 -8.96 5.72 -5.69
C SER A 195 -9.67 6.80 -4.87
N LEU A 196 -10.20 6.44 -3.71
CA LEU A 196 -10.96 7.34 -2.84
C LEU A 196 -10.29 7.42 -1.47
N VAL A 197 -10.37 8.60 -0.87
CA VAL A 197 -9.83 8.88 0.46
C VAL A 197 -10.85 9.68 1.27
N ALA A 198 -11.24 9.17 2.43
CA ALA A 198 -12.00 9.92 3.41
C ALA A 198 -11.04 10.66 4.36
N GLU A 199 -11.22 11.97 4.49
CA GLU A 199 -10.47 12.79 5.42
C GLU A 199 -11.32 13.08 6.66
N THR A 200 -10.76 12.83 7.84
CA THR A 200 -11.45 13.08 9.11
C THR A 200 -11.04 14.41 9.74
N THR A 201 -11.82 14.88 10.72
CA THR A 201 -11.53 16.10 11.48
C THR A 201 -10.24 16.01 12.30
N SER A 202 -9.81 14.80 12.68
CA SER A 202 -8.52 14.56 13.37
C SER A 202 -7.35 14.37 12.40
N GLY A 203 -7.59 14.46 11.09
CA GLY A 203 -6.57 14.29 10.05
C GLY A 203 -6.18 12.84 9.81
N CYS A 204 -7.09 11.89 10.04
CA CYS A 204 -6.97 10.53 9.54
C CYS A 204 -7.35 10.48 8.06
N LEU A 205 -6.68 9.61 7.31
CA LEU A 205 -6.96 9.34 5.90
C LEU A 205 -7.27 7.85 5.79
N ILE A 206 -8.49 7.54 5.37
CA ILE A 206 -8.96 6.17 5.14
C ILE A 206 -9.10 6.02 3.64
N SER A 207 -8.37 5.08 3.04
CA SER A 207 -8.32 4.94 1.58
C SER A 207 -8.86 3.61 1.07
N THR A 208 -9.34 3.63 -0.17
CA THR A 208 -9.71 2.44 -0.92
C THR A 208 -9.35 2.60 -2.40
N ASP A 209 -9.04 1.47 -3.02
CA ASP A 209 -8.70 1.38 -4.43
C ASP A 209 -9.58 0.34 -5.11
N VAL A 210 -10.17 0.72 -6.24
CA VAL A 210 -10.85 -0.21 -7.14
C VAL A 210 -10.40 0.08 -8.56
N ALA A 211 -9.87 -0.94 -9.22
CA ALA A 211 -9.51 -0.90 -10.62
C ALA A 211 -10.18 -2.04 -11.37
N VAL A 212 -10.31 -1.91 -12.69
CA VAL A 212 -10.82 -2.98 -13.54
C VAL A 212 -9.89 -4.19 -13.41
N ASN A 213 -10.49 -5.35 -13.15
CA ASN A 213 -9.77 -6.60 -13.11
C ASN A 213 -9.59 -7.10 -14.55
N TYR A 214 -8.35 -7.33 -14.94
CA TYR A 214 -8.04 -8.06 -16.16
C TYR A 214 -7.74 -9.50 -15.76
N PRO A 215 -8.40 -10.51 -16.34
CA PRO A 215 -7.98 -11.89 -16.14
C PRO A 215 -6.49 -11.98 -16.49
N LYS A 216 -5.70 -12.45 -15.54
CA LYS A 216 -4.26 -12.65 -15.76
C LYS A 216 -4.10 -13.69 -16.85
N ALA A 217 -3.19 -13.46 -17.78
CA ALA A 217 -2.74 -14.45 -18.75
C ALA A 217 -2.06 -15.68 -18.10
N ASP A 218 -1.85 -15.69 -16.77
CA ASP A 218 -1.20 -16.78 -16.03
C ASP A 218 -2.15 -17.95 -15.70
N GLU A 219 -3.45 -17.84 -15.96
CA GLU A 219 -4.42 -18.93 -15.80
C GLU A 219 -5.06 -19.29 -17.15
N THR A 220 -4.24 -19.73 -18.12
CA THR A 220 -4.52 -20.82 -19.08
C THR A 220 -3.54 -20.77 -20.24
N ASP A 221 -2.56 -21.69 -20.24
CA ASP A 221 -1.88 -22.18 -21.46
C ASP A 221 -2.83 -23.12 -22.27
N VAL A 222 -4.11 -22.78 -22.36
CA VAL A 222 -5.05 -23.48 -23.23
C VAL A 222 -6.07 -22.47 -23.77
N MET A 223 -6.10 -22.36 -25.10
CA MET A 223 -7.05 -21.62 -25.95
C MET A 223 -6.61 -20.19 -26.36
N GLU A 224 -5.61 -20.15 -27.23
CA GLU A 224 -5.74 -19.35 -28.46
C GLU A 224 -7.12 -19.66 -29.09
N ASP A 225 -7.90 -18.63 -29.45
CA ASP A 225 -9.27 -18.65 -30.00
C ASP A 225 -10.47 -18.37 -29.05
N SER A 226 -10.33 -17.43 -28.11
CA SER A 226 -11.51 -16.67 -27.66
C SER A 226 -11.28 -15.16 -27.78
N GLU A 227 -11.90 -14.56 -28.79
CA GLU A 227 -12.08 -13.10 -28.93
C GLU A 227 -13.05 -12.52 -27.88
N GLU A 228 -13.15 -13.13 -26.70
CA GLU A 228 -13.99 -12.61 -25.62
C GLU A 228 -13.22 -11.49 -24.92
N LYS A 229 -13.65 -10.24 -25.16
CA LYS A 229 -13.16 -9.09 -24.40
C LYS A 229 -13.25 -9.45 -22.91
N PRO A 230 -12.18 -9.23 -22.12
CA PRO A 230 -12.26 -9.43 -20.69
C PRO A 230 -13.45 -8.63 -20.17
N ASP A 231 -14.29 -9.27 -19.36
CA ASP A 231 -15.56 -8.72 -18.87
C ASP A 231 -15.26 -7.51 -17.97
N MET A 232 -15.07 -6.35 -18.59
CA MET A 232 -14.70 -5.12 -17.88
C MET A 232 -15.92 -4.65 -17.11
N LEU A 233 -15.82 -4.65 -15.78
CA LEU A 233 -16.82 -4.08 -14.89
C LEU A 233 -17.24 -2.68 -15.39
N PRO A 234 -18.53 -2.43 -15.60
CA PRO A 234 -19.02 -1.11 -15.99
C PRO A 234 -18.45 -0.01 -15.08
N PRO A 235 -18.10 1.17 -15.61
CA PRO A 235 -17.54 2.23 -14.79
C PRO A 235 -18.47 2.69 -13.67
N GLU A 236 -19.78 2.63 -13.86
CA GLU A 236 -20.74 2.90 -12.80
C GLU A 236 -20.56 1.93 -11.63
N ASP A 237 -20.41 0.63 -11.93
CA ASP A 237 -20.23 -0.41 -10.92
C ASP A 237 -18.90 -0.25 -10.19
N VAL A 238 -17.82 0.11 -10.90
CA VAL A 238 -16.53 0.47 -10.27
C VAL A 238 -16.71 1.66 -9.31
N GLY A 239 -17.49 2.67 -9.71
CA GLY A 239 -17.79 3.83 -8.86
C GLY A 239 -18.60 3.47 -7.61
N VAL A 240 -19.64 2.65 -7.76
CA VAL A 240 -20.48 2.18 -6.64
C VAL A 240 -19.68 1.25 -5.72
N GLN A 241 -18.88 0.35 -6.28
CA GLN A 241 -18.04 -0.57 -5.52
C GLN A 241 -17.00 0.21 -4.70
N ALA A 242 -16.27 1.14 -5.31
CA ALA A 242 -15.30 1.96 -4.59
C ALA A 242 -15.95 2.75 -3.46
N ALA A 243 -17.13 3.33 -3.71
CA ALA A 243 -17.85 4.06 -2.67
C ALA A 243 -18.30 3.14 -1.52
N SER A 244 -18.83 1.96 -1.85
CA SER A 244 -19.29 0.97 -0.87
C SER A 244 -18.14 0.42 -0.03
N THR A 245 -16.99 0.11 -0.66
CA THR A 245 -15.79 -0.35 0.04
C THR A 245 -15.24 0.73 0.97
N LEU A 246 -15.21 1.99 0.55
CA LEU A 246 -14.79 3.10 1.43
C LEU A 246 -15.70 3.22 2.66
N LEU A 247 -17.02 3.12 2.46
CA LEU A 247 -17.97 3.16 3.57
C LEU A 247 -17.77 1.99 4.53
N GLY A 248 -17.45 0.79 4.02
CA GLY A 248 -17.10 -0.36 4.85
C GLY A 248 -15.81 -0.15 5.65
N GLU A 249 -14.79 0.50 5.08
CA GLU A 249 -13.57 0.87 5.82
C GLU A 249 -13.84 1.95 6.88
N ILE A 250 -14.71 2.92 6.59
CA ILE A 250 -15.16 3.92 7.57
C ILE A 250 -15.94 3.26 8.72
N GLU A 251 -16.80 2.29 8.42
CA GLU A 251 -17.59 1.55 9.42
C GLU A 251 -16.71 0.72 10.36
N GLN A 252 -15.62 0.13 9.85
CA GLN A 252 -14.66 -0.59 10.69
C GLN A 252 -13.92 0.33 11.68
N GLY A 253 -13.88 1.63 11.39
CA GLY A 253 -13.21 2.64 12.20
C GLY A 253 -11.70 2.44 12.28
N GLY A 254 -11.11 3.10 13.26
CA GLY A 254 -9.68 3.23 13.42
C GLY A 254 -9.09 4.39 12.63
N VAL A 255 -7.81 4.63 12.88
CA VAL A 255 -7.12 5.80 12.33
C VAL A 255 -6.53 5.56 10.94
N VAL A 256 -6.45 4.30 10.52
CA VAL A 256 -5.96 3.86 9.20
C VAL A 256 -6.89 2.79 8.63
N ASP A 257 -6.95 2.68 7.32
CA ASP A 257 -7.64 1.59 6.63
C ASP A 257 -6.93 0.23 6.84
N SER A 258 -7.65 -0.83 6.48
CA SER A 258 -7.22 -2.22 6.62
C SER A 258 -5.91 -2.53 5.89
N THR A 259 -5.60 -1.84 4.78
CA THR A 259 -4.38 -2.06 3.98
C THR A 259 -3.14 -1.43 4.63
N HIS A 260 -3.30 -0.28 5.30
CA HIS A 260 -2.19 0.44 5.94
C HIS A 260 -1.85 -0.05 7.35
N GLN A 261 -2.64 -0.95 7.96
CA GLN A 261 -2.38 -1.49 9.29
C GLN A 261 -0.94 -2.03 9.43
N GLY A 262 -0.47 -2.81 8.46
CA GLY A 262 0.86 -3.42 8.49
C GLY A 262 1.98 -2.38 8.51
N LEU A 263 1.86 -1.33 7.69
CA LEU A 263 2.84 -0.23 7.66
C LEU A 263 2.80 0.59 8.96
N LEU A 264 1.60 0.86 9.51
CA LEU A 264 1.46 1.54 10.79
C LEU A 264 2.19 0.81 11.92
N PHE A 265 2.02 -0.51 12.02
CA PHE A 265 2.68 -1.32 13.04
C PHE A 265 4.20 -1.34 12.88
N LEU A 266 4.69 -1.43 11.64
CA LEU A 266 6.12 -1.34 11.34
C LEU A 266 6.70 0.02 11.80
N LEU A 267 6.06 1.13 11.42
CA LEU A 267 6.53 2.46 11.80
C LEU A 267 6.55 2.66 13.32
N CYS A 268 5.50 2.20 14.03
CA CYS A 268 5.47 2.22 15.49
C CYS A 268 6.60 1.40 16.13
N ALA A 269 6.91 0.23 15.56
CA ALA A 269 7.96 -0.64 16.07
C ALA A 269 9.37 -0.08 15.83
N LEU A 270 9.58 0.66 14.74
CA LEU A 270 10.87 1.26 14.37
C LEU A 270 11.18 2.56 15.13
N CYS A 271 10.21 3.11 15.86
CA CYS A 271 10.40 4.32 16.65
C CYS A 271 11.47 4.15 17.75
N PRO A 272 11.95 5.27 18.34
CA PRO A 272 12.68 5.32 19.61
C PRO A 272 11.99 4.47 20.70
N PRO A 273 12.70 4.14 21.80
CA PRO A 273 12.13 3.40 22.94
C PRO A 273 11.16 4.28 23.75
N ASP A 274 10.10 4.73 23.08
CA ASP A 274 8.99 5.52 23.58
C ASP A 274 7.67 4.81 23.19
N VAL A 275 6.59 5.13 23.90
CA VAL A 275 5.31 4.45 23.77
C VAL A 275 4.54 5.00 22.56
N SER A 276 4.41 4.18 21.53
CA SER A 276 3.44 4.42 20.47
C SER A 276 2.09 3.81 20.87
N LYS A 277 1.01 4.59 20.74
CA LYS A 277 -0.36 4.15 21.02
C LYS A 277 -1.24 4.49 19.83
N VAL A 278 -1.79 3.47 19.19
CA VAL A 278 -2.61 3.63 17.99
C VAL A 278 -3.95 2.92 18.13
N ARG A 279 -4.99 3.43 17.47
CA ARG A 279 -6.29 2.75 17.35
C ARG A 279 -6.53 2.35 15.91
N VAL A 280 -6.86 1.09 15.67
CA VAL A 280 -7.17 0.56 14.33
C VAL A 280 -8.52 -0.16 14.37
N GLY A 281 -9.14 -0.38 13.21
CA GLY A 281 -10.31 -1.23 13.10
C GLY A 281 -10.00 -2.71 13.37
N MET A 282 -10.82 -3.61 12.84
CA MET A 282 -10.59 -5.05 13.00
C MET A 282 -9.22 -5.45 12.44
N LEU A 283 -8.46 -6.26 13.17
CA LEU A 283 -7.14 -6.70 12.74
C LEU A 283 -7.24 -7.62 11.52
N THR A 284 -6.59 -7.24 10.44
CA THR A 284 -6.54 -8.08 9.23
C THR A 284 -5.60 -9.28 9.43
N PRO A 285 -5.81 -10.40 8.72
CA PRO A 285 -4.86 -11.52 8.72
C PRO A 285 -3.45 -11.11 8.32
N TYR A 286 -3.32 -10.11 7.44
CA TYR A 286 -2.04 -9.52 7.06
C TYR A 286 -1.41 -8.75 8.22
N GLY A 287 -2.17 -7.88 8.89
CA GLY A 287 -1.72 -7.12 10.06
C GLY A 287 -1.29 -8.02 11.23
N ILE A 288 -2.01 -9.12 11.49
CA ILE A 288 -1.65 -10.09 12.53
C ILE A 288 -0.29 -10.75 12.23
N GLU A 289 -0.07 -11.17 10.98
CA GLU A 289 1.19 -11.78 10.59
C GLU A 289 2.34 -10.75 10.60
N THR A 290 2.06 -9.48 10.27
CA THR A 290 3.01 -8.38 10.46
C THR A 290 3.43 -8.24 11.93
N LEU A 291 2.50 -8.28 12.88
CA LEU A 291 2.82 -8.21 14.31
C LEU A 291 3.70 -9.39 14.76
N ARG A 292 3.49 -10.59 14.19
CA ARG A 292 4.35 -11.76 14.44
C ARG A 292 5.76 -11.55 13.90
N ASN A 293 5.89 -11.09 12.65
CA ASN A 293 7.20 -10.79 12.07
C ASN A 293 7.93 -9.70 12.88
N ILE A 294 7.24 -8.64 13.30
CA ILE A 294 7.84 -7.59 14.13
C ILE A 294 8.40 -8.17 15.44
N ARG A 295 7.63 -9.04 16.11
CA ARG A 295 8.11 -9.72 17.32
C ARG A 295 9.35 -10.57 17.04
N ASP A 296 9.34 -11.33 15.95
CA ASP A 296 10.40 -12.31 15.66
C ASP A 296 11.71 -11.64 15.20
N PHE A 297 11.62 -10.53 14.45
CA PHE A 297 12.78 -9.80 13.94
C PHE A 297 13.27 -8.68 14.85
N LEU A 298 12.35 -7.90 15.43
CA LEU A 298 12.69 -6.69 16.21
C LEU A 298 12.54 -6.90 17.71
N GLY A 299 11.96 -8.02 18.16
CA GLY A 299 11.69 -8.27 19.58
C GLY A 299 10.57 -7.40 20.17
N VAL A 300 9.93 -6.55 19.37
CA VAL A 300 8.89 -5.62 19.83
C VAL A 300 7.56 -6.36 19.97
N LYS A 301 6.91 -6.20 21.13
CA LYS A 301 5.60 -6.78 21.43
C LYS A 301 4.55 -5.68 21.57
N PHE A 302 3.43 -5.88 20.89
CA PHE A 302 2.27 -5.01 21.03
C PHE A 302 1.33 -5.53 22.12
N VAL A 303 0.91 -4.63 23.01
CA VAL A 303 -0.22 -4.86 23.91
C VAL A 303 -1.49 -4.48 23.14
N ILE A 304 -2.33 -5.48 22.90
CA ILE A 304 -3.55 -5.37 22.11
C ILE A 304 -4.73 -5.33 23.07
N LYS A 305 -5.54 -4.27 23.02
CA LYS A 305 -6.74 -4.11 23.85
C LYS A 305 -7.94 -3.81 22.94
N PRO A 306 -8.88 -4.76 22.77
CA PRO A 306 -10.11 -4.50 22.04
C PRO A 306 -10.98 -3.50 22.80
N ASP A 307 -11.69 -2.66 22.06
CA ASP A 307 -12.67 -1.69 22.55
C ASP A 307 -14.07 -2.10 22.03
N PRO A 308 -14.89 -2.81 22.83
CA PRO A 308 -16.18 -3.32 22.39
C PRO A 308 -17.19 -2.23 22.05
N THR A 309 -16.96 -1.00 22.48
CA THR A 309 -17.91 0.11 22.25
C THR A 309 -17.83 0.65 20.82
N THR A 310 -16.62 0.65 20.25
CA THR A 310 -16.35 1.14 18.90
C THR A 310 -16.00 0.03 17.92
N ASN A 311 -15.95 -1.24 18.38
CA ASN A 311 -15.43 -2.38 17.62
C ASN A 311 -13.99 -2.19 17.09
N THR A 312 -13.24 -1.26 17.69
CA THR A 312 -11.85 -0.98 17.34
C THR A 312 -10.89 -1.69 18.28
N VAL A 313 -9.60 -1.63 17.96
CA VAL A 313 -8.52 -2.22 18.74
C VAL A 313 -7.47 -1.16 19.02
N ILE A 314 -7.14 -0.98 20.30
CA ILE A 314 -6.03 -0.11 20.72
C ILE A 314 -4.77 -0.97 20.84
N LEU A 315 -3.73 -0.59 20.10
CA LEU A 315 -2.42 -1.21 20.15
C LEU A 315 -1.42 -0.25 20.81
N LYS A 316 -0.58 -0.81 21.69
CA LYS A 316 0.53 -0.09 22.32
C LYS A 316 1.83 -0.87 22.18
N CYS A 317 2.91 -0.21 21.80
CA CYS A 317 4.24 -0.79 21.83
C CYS A 317 5.28 0.23 22.30
N VAL A 318 6.43 -0.29 22.72
CA VAL A 318 7.65 0.50 22.88
C VAL A 318 8.52 0.18 21.67
N GLY A 319 8.97 1.22 20.95
CA GLY A 319 9.78 1.04 19.74
C GLY A 319 11.14 0.40 20.02
N CYS A 320 11.77 -0.20 19.01
CA CYS A 320 13.06 -0.88 19.12
C CYS A 320 14.25 0.08 19.19
N GLY A 321 14.05 1.39 18.97
CA GLY A 321 15.11 2.37 19.04
C GLY A 321 16.00 2.43 17.80
N MET A 322 15.49 2.03 16.64
CA MET A 322 16.28 1.99 15.41
C MET A 322 16.74 3.39 14.99
N LYS A 323 18.04 3.52 14.75
CA LYS A 323 18.68 4.73 14.23
C LYS A 323 19.12 4.48 12.80
N ASN A 324 19.07 5.52 11.97
CA ASN A 324 19.56 5.43 10.61
C ASN A 324 21.09 5.22 10.61
N LEU A 325 21.55 4.05 10.17
CA LEU A 325 22.95 3.65 10.17
C LEU A 325 23.75 4.24 9.00
N SER A 326 23.09 4.65 7.92
CA SER A 326 23.74 5.13 6.69
C SER A 326 24.19 6.59 6.77
N ARG A 327 23.90 7.29 7.87
CA ARG A 327 24.35 8.67 8.06
C ARG A 327 25.81 8.70 8.53
N LYS A 328 26.67 9.38 7.77
CA LYS A 328 27.97 9.84 8.28
C LYS A 328 27.72 10.87 9.39
N ILE A 329 28.15 10.54 10.61
CA ILE A 329 28.19 11.50 11.71
C ILE A 329 29.20 12.58 11.28
N ALA A 330 28.71 13.78 11.01
CA ALA A 330 29.53 14.96 10.75
C ALA A 330 29.99 15.55 12.08
#